data_AF-A0AB39QYR6-F1
#
_entry.id   AF-A0AB39QYR6-F1
#
_cell.length_a   1.000
_cell.length_b   1.000
_cell.length_c   1.000
_cell.angle_alpha   90.00
_cell.angle_beta   90.00
_cell.angle_gamma   90.00
#
_symmetry.space_group_name_H-M   'P 1'
#
loop_
_entity.id
_entity.type
_entity.pdbx_description
1 polymer ?
#
loop_
_entity_poly.entity_id
_entity_poly.type
_entity_poly.pdbx_seq_one_letter_code
_entity_poly.pdbx_strand_id
1 'polypeptide(L)'
;MLDAVVVGAGPNGLTAAVELARRGFSVALFEARDTVGGGARTEELTLPGFRHDPCSAAHPLGINSPAFRALPLERYGLEWLHADLPMAHPFRDGRAAVLARSVAETAASFGPRDAGTYRRLVEPFLPTWDTLARDFMSLPLTALPRDPVTLARFGLAGLPPATLLLRRFRDERARTLFAGLVAHVMAPLGGFATGAVGLVFALAAHARGWPVARGGSQAISDALAAYLTDLGGAIHTDYEVKRLDDLPPARSYIFDTSPTALARIAGLGNYYRDYRYGPGVFKIDYALDGPVPWTAPEARRAGTVQIGADSAEIGTALRAAAREGRAPDRPFMITVQPSVVDPGRAPAGKQVFWAYAHVPSGWRGDLTEVMERQLERYAPGFRDRVLARATAGPAELAARNANYVGGDIGTGAVSGLQVLLRPRLSLFPYGTPHPAVFICSSATPPGPGVHGMSGHNAAKAVWRRLRQS
;
A
#
# COMPACT_ATOMS: atom_id res chain seq x y z
N MET A 1 17.44 -31.16 -2.53
CA MET A 1 17.40 -29.98 -3.42
C MET A 1 15.99 -29.42 -3.34
N LEU A 2 15.83 -28.12 -3.08
CA LEU A 2 14.52 -27.48 -2.99
C LEU A 2 13.97 -27.16 -4.39
N ASP A 3 12.65 -27.05 -4.51
CA ASP A 3 12.03 -26.54 -5.73
C ASP A 3 12.13 -25.02 -5.81
N ALA A 4 11.92 -24.34 -4.68
CA ALA A 4 11.95 -22.89 -4.62
C ALA A 4 12.54 -22.36 -3.30
N VAL A 5 13.33 -21.31 -3.41
CA VAL A 5 13.77 -20.48 -2.29
C VAL A 5 13.22 -19.07 -2.46
N VAL A 6 12.59 -18.52 -1.41
CA VAL A 6 12.07 -17.15 -1.40
C VAL A 6 12.94 -16.28 -0.49
N VAL A 7 13.33 -15.10 -0.96
CA VAL A 7 14.16 -14.14 -0.21
C VAL A 7 13.31 -12.91 0.10
N GLY A 8 13.03 -12.68 1.38
CA GLY A 8 12.17 -11.63 1.92
C GLY A 8 10.80 -12.17 2.36
N ALA A 9 10.43 -11.95 3.62
CA ALA A 9 9.14 -12.32 4.20
C ALA A 9 8.13 -11.16 4.18
N GLY A 10 8.13 -10.35 3.12
CA GLY A 10 7.05 -9.41 2.89
C GLY A 10 5.76 -10.13 2.48
N PRO A 11 4.62 -9.42 2.42
CA PRO A 11 3.35 -10.02 2.01
C PRO A 11 3.41 -10.70 0.64
N ASN A 12 4.23 -10.20 -0.29
CA ASN A 12 4.39 -10.80 -1.60
C ASN A 12 5.26 -12.06 -1.55
N GLY A 13 6.40 -12.04 -0.85
CA GLY A 13 7.26 -13.21 -0.67
C GLY A 13 6.54 -14.35 0.03
N LEU A 14 5.85 -14.07 1.13
CA LEU A 14 5.00 -15.03 1.82
C LEU A 14 3.90 -15.59 0.90
N THR A 15 3.24 -14.74 0.11
CA THR A 15 2.23 -15.21 -0.86
C THR A 15 2.86 -16.11 -1.92
N ALA A 16 4.03 -15.76 -2.46
CA ALA A 16 4.72 -16.58 -3.45
C ALA A 16 5.07 -17.96 -2.88
N ALA A 17 5.57 -18.00 -1.65
CA ALA A 17 5.91 -19.24 -0.95
C ALA A 17 4.67 -20.12 -0.73
N VAL A 18 3.58 -19.57 -0.20
CA VAL A 18 2.31 -20.28 0.01
C VAL A 18 1.76 -20.82 -1.32
N GLU A 19 1.80 -20.01 -2.38
CA GLU A 19 1.31 -20.38 -3.70
C GLU A 19 2.09 -21.55 -4.35
N LEU A 20 3.39 -21.63 -4.08
CA LEU A 20 4.21 -22.75 -4.52
C LEU A 20 4.01 -23.98 -3.62
N ALA A 21 4.03 -23.81 -2.30
CA ALA A 21 3.85 -24.91 -1.33
C ALA A 21 2.49 -25.60 -1.51
N ARG A 22 1.39 -24.86 -1.71
CA ARG A 22 0.06 -25.45 -1.95
C ARG A 22 -0.05 -26.27 -3.24
N ARG A 23 0.94 -26.16 -4.13
CA ARG A 23 1.06 -26.96 -5.36
C ARG A 23 2.00 -28.15 -5.20
N GLY A 24 2.44 -28.43 -3.98
CA GLY A 24 3.31 -29.56 -3.64
C GLY A 24 4.80 -29.31 -3.86
N PHE A 25 5.23 -28.07 -4.09
CA PHE A 25 6.65 -27.74 -4.21
C PHE A 25 7.30 -27.60 -2.83
N SER A 26 8.54 -28.06 -2.70
CA SER A 26 9.36 -27.82 -1.52
C SER A 26 9.87 -26.38 -1.50
N VAL A 27 9.52 -25.62 -0.44
CA VAL A 27 9.81 -24.19 -0.33
C VAL A 27 10.52 -23.85 0.97
N ALA A 28 11.57 -23.05 0.89
CA ALA A 28 12.16 -22.37 2.04
C ALA A 28 12.13 -20.85 1.82
N LEU A 29 11.80 -20.09 2.87
CA LEU A 29 11.76 -18.64 2.86
C LEU A 29 12.82 -18.10 3.83
N PHE A 30 13.55 -17.08 3.43
CA PHE A 30 14.59 -16.41 4.24
C PHE A 30 14.24 -14.95 4.48
N GLU A 31 14.36 -14.50 5.73
CA GLU A 31 14.09 -13.14 6.19
C GLU A 31 15.27 -12.61 6.99
N ALA A 32 15.66 -11.36 6.71
CA ALA A 32 16.81 -10.75 7.36
C ALA A 32 16.52 -10.32 8.81
N ARG A 33 15.25 -10.03 9.12
CA ARG A 33 14.80 -9.66 10.46
C ARG A 33 14.44 -10.90 11.28
N ASP A 34 14.28 -10.69 12.57
CA ASP A 34 13.86 -11.67 13.59
C ASP A 34 12.42 -12.17 13.42
N THR A 35 11.60 -11.42 12.68
CA THR A 35 10.18 -11.70 12.46
C THR A 35 9.83 -11.49 11.00
N VAL A 36 8.75 -12.12 10.52
CA VAL A 36 8.22 -11.89 9.17
C VAL A 36 7.43 -10.57 9.08
N GLY A 37 7.19 -10.09 7.86
CA GLY A 37 6.10 -9.16 7.57
C GLY A 37 6.46 -7.95 6.72
N GLY A 38 7.73 -7.63 6.55
CA GLY A 38 8.18 -6.52 5.68
C GLY A 38 7.44 -5.21 5.98
N GLY A 39 6.61 -4.74 5.05
CA GLY A 39 5.81 -3.52 5.21
C GLY A 39 4.46 -3.67 5.93
N ALA A 40 4.11 -4.88 6.32
CA ALA A 40 2.90 -5.22 7.07
C ALA A 40 3.27 -5.70 8.48
N ARG A 41 4.18 -4.97 9.15
CA ARG A 41 4.58 -5.23 10.54
C ARG A 41 3.73 -4.43 11.52
N THR A 42 3.75 -4.88 12.77
CA THR A 42 3.20 -4.18 13.92
C THR A 42 4.22 -4.22 15.06
N GLU A 43 4.50 -3.07 15.67
CA GLU A 43 5.55 -2.91 16.69
C GLU A 43 5.12 -1.94 17.80
N GLU A 44 5.69 -2.07 19.00
CA GLU A 44 5.53 -1.07 20.07
C GLU A 44 6.56 0.05 19.90
N LEU A 45 6.26 1.00 19.01
CA LEU A 45 7.19 2.09 18.64
C LEU A 45 7.31 3.21 19.67
N THR A 46 6.32 3.40 20.54
CA THR A 46 6.27 4.55 21.46
C THR A 46 6.32 4.13 22.94
N LEU A 47 5.18 3.73 23.50
CA LEU A 47 5.03 3.32 24.89
C LEU A 47 4.57 1.86 24.95
N PRO A 48 4.89 1.12 26.03
CA PRO A 48 4.42 -0.25 26.21
C PRO A 48 2.89 -0.35 26.09
N GLY A 49 2.40 -1.36 25.38
CA GLY A 49 0.98 -1.58 25.11
C GLY A 49 0.40 -0.76 23.94
N PHE A 50 1.15 0.15 23.33
CA PHE A 50 0.73 0.89 22.13
C PHE A 50 1.34 0.25 20.88
N ARG A 51 0.50 -0.43 20.10
CA ARG A 51 0.90 -1.17 18.91
C ARG A 51 0.68 -0.33 17.66
N HIS A 52 1.76 -0.04 16.94
CA HIS A 52 1.77 0.79 15.75
C HIS A 52 2.11 -0.05 14.52
N ASP A 53 1.63 0.35 13.35
CA ASP A 53 2.06 -0.25 12.08
C ASP A 53 3.10 0.68 11.44
N PRO A 54 4.40 0.32 11.40
CA PRO A 54 5.45 1.22 10.93
C PRO A 54 5.30 1.65 9.47
N CYS A 55 4.52 0.92 8.66
CA CYS A 55 4.25 1.25 7.26
C CYS A 55 2.74 1.16 6.92
N SER A 56 2.25 0.04 6.40
CA SER A 56 0.84 -0.10 5.99
C SER A 56 -0.05 -0.42 7.19
N ALA A 57 -1.22 0.22 7.31
CA ALA A 57 -2.17 -0.01 8.41
C ALA A 57 -3.63 -0.22 7.97
N ALA A 58 -4.05 0.44 6.88
CA ALA A 58 -5.34 0.20 6.23
C ALA A 58 -5.12 -0.61 4.95
N HIS A 59 -5.98 -1.60 4.70
CA HIS A 59 -5.75 -2.63 3.68
C HIS A 59 -6.87 -2.73 2.62
N PRO A 60 -7.19 -1.64 1.91
CA PRO A 60 -8.22 -1.68 0.86
C PRO A 60 -7.91 -2.68 -0.25
N LEU A 61 -6.63 -2.78 -0.65
CA LEU A 61 -6.20 -3.73 -1.67
C LEU A 61 -5.96 -5.14 -1.09
N GLY A 62 -5.76 -5.26 0.21
CA GLY A 62 -5.59 -6.55 0.89
C GLY A 62 -6.88 -7.35 0.91
N ILE A 63 -7.96 -6.79 1.47
CA ILE A 63 -9.27 -7.46 1.50
C ILE A 63 -9.87 -7.68 0.09
N ASN A 64 -9.53 -6.81 -0.86
CA ASN A 64 -9.95 -6.95 -2.26
C ASN A 64 -9.01 -7.82 -3.09
N SER A 65 -7.92 -8.35 -2.54
CA SER A 65 -6.94 -9.11 -3.30
C SER A 65 -7.49 -10.48 -3.72
N PRO A 66 -7.48 -10.81 -5.03
CA PRO A 66 -7.76 -12.17 -5.47
C PRO A 66 -6.79 -13.21 -4.90
N ALA A 67 -5.54 -12.83 -4.60
CA ALA A 67 -4.57 -13.75 -4.01
C ALA A 67 -4.97 -14.11 -2.58
N PHE A 68 -5.19 -13.12 -1.71
CA PHE A 68 -5.55 -13.39 -0.31
C PHE A 68 -6.91 -14.08 -0.18
N ARG A 69 -7.90 -13.68 -0.98
CA ARG A 69 -9.23 -14.31 -0.98
C ARG A 69 -9.24 -15.78 -1.40
N ALA A 70 -8.20 -16.23 -2.11
CA ALA A 70 -8.06 -17.62 -2.52
C ALA A 70 -7.34 -18.48 -1.46
N LEU A 71 -6.96 -17.90 -0.32
CA LEU A 71 -6.26 -18.56 0.77
C LEU A 71 -7.16 -18.55 2.02
N PRO A 72 -7.14 -19.61 2.84
CA PRO A 72 -7.98 -19.72 4.02
C PRO A 72 -7.39 -18.96 5.23
N LEU A 73 -7.02 -17.69 5.07
CA LEU A 73 -6.26 -16.91 6.06
C LEU A 73 -7.03 -16.69 7.37
N GLU A 74 -8.36 -16.67 7.32
CA GLU A 74 -9.22 -16.56 8.50
C GLU A 74 -9.05 -17.75 9.44
N ARG A 75 -8.73 -18.94 8.92
CA ARG A 75 -8.41 -20.13 9.75
C ARG A 75 -7.12 -19.96 10.53
N TYR A 76 -6.25 -19.04 10.09
CA TYR A 76 -4.98 -18.70 10.72
C TYR A 76 -5.05 -17.36 11.47
N GLY A 77 -6.26 -16.90 11.82
CA GLY A 77 -6.47 -15.77 12.72
C GLY A 77 -6.58 -14.39 12.06
N LEU A 78 -6.54 -14.30 10.72
CA LEU A 78 -6.75 -13.02 10.05
C LEU A 78 -8.21 -12.59 10.14
N GLU A 79 -8.47 -11.46 10.80
CA GLU A 79 -9.78 -10.81 10.86
C GLU A 79 -9.69 -9.35 10.41
N TRP A 80 -10.61 -8.95 9.54
CA TRP A 80 -10.72 -7.58 9.03
C TRP A 80 -11.73 -6.77 9.84
N LEU A 81 -11.32 -5.63 10.38
CA LEU A 81 -12.15 -4.72 11.14
C LEU A 81 -12.46 -3.47 10.31
N HIS A 82 -13.74 -3.10 10.26
CA HIS A 82 -14.24 -1.99 9.44
C HIS A 82 -14.69 -0.83 10.30
N ALA A 83 -14.13 0.36 10.04
CA ALA A 83 -14.68 1.59 10.56
C ALA A 83 -16.01 1.91 9.87
N ASP A 84 -16.84 2.71 10.54
CA ASP A 84 -18.11 3.19 9.98
C ASP A 84 -17.89 3.83 8.61
N LEU A 85 -16.87 4.70 8.54
CA LEU A 85 -16.39 5.30 7.30
C LEU A 85 -14.99 4.76 6.97
N PRO A 86 -14.79 4.17 5.78
CA PRO A 86 -13.45 3.87 5.27
C PRO A 86 -12.53 5.09 5.33
N MET A 87 -13.00 6.25 4.86
CA MET A 87 -12.20 7.47 4.84
C MET A 87 -13.04 8.74 4.96
N ALA A 88 -12.49 9.76 5.62
CA ALA A 88 -13.00 11.12 5.61
C ALA A 88 -11.90 12.14 5.29
N HIS A 89 -12.30 13.24 4.65
CA HIS A 89 -11.46 14.39 4.34
C HIS A 89 -12.08 15.64 4.99
N PRO A 90 -11.64 16.05 6.20
CA PRO A 90 -12.18 17.22 6.90
C PRO A 90 -11.76 18.53 6.25
N PHE A 91 -12.62 19.54 6.36
CA PHE A 91 -12.38 20.93 5.99
C PHE A 91 -12.38 21.81 7.23
N ARG A 92 -11.79 23.01 7.10
CA ARG A 92 -11.63 23.96 8.21
C ARG A 92 -12.94 24.53 8.76
N ASP A 93 -14.03 24.40 8.00
CA ASP A 93 -15.37 24.82 8.40
C ASP A 93 -16.14 23.74 9.20
N GLY A 94 -15.47 22.62 9.55
CA GLY A 94 -16.05 21.52 10.31
C GLY A 94 -16.85 20.53 9.47
N ARG A 95 -16.96 20.73 8.15
CA ARG A 95 -17.57 19.74 7.24
C ARG A 95 -16.52 18.73 6.77
N ALA A 96 -16.95 17.61 6.21
CA ALA A 96 -16.06 16.64 5.56
C ALA A 96 -16.63 16.16 4.21
N ALA A 97 -15.73 15.75 3.32
CA ALA A 97 -16.05 14.85 2.22
C ALA A 97 -15.80 13.42 2.71
N VAL A 98 -16.73 12.50 2.52
CA VAL A 98 -16.59 11.13 3.03
C VAL A 98 -16.54 10.13 1.90
N LEU A 99 -15.73 9.08 2.08
CA LEU A 99 -15.76 7.88 1.27
C LEU A 99 -16.32 6.74 2.13
N ALA A 100 -17.61 6.50 1.98
CA ALA A 100 -18.36 5.43 2.62
C ALA A 100 -18.31 4.13 1.80
N ARG A 101 -18.72 3.01 2.40
CA ARG A 101 -18.98 1.77 1.65
C ARG A 101 -20.18 1.92 0.72
N SER A 102 -21.17 2.73 1.10
CA SER A 102 -22.30 3.09 0.23
C SER A 102 -21.94 4.20 -0.75
N VAL A 103 -22.18 3.97 -2.05
CA VAL A 103 -22.05 5.02 -3.08
C VAL A 103 -22.98 6.20 -2.79
N ALA A 104 -24.19 5.90 -2.32
CA ALA A 104 -25.19 6.94 -2.03
C ALA A 104 -24.73 7.87 -0.91
N GLU A 105 -24.11 7.32 0.14
CA GLU A 105 -23.59 8.08 1.28
C GLU A 105 -22.38 8.94 0.88
N THR A 106 -21.42 8.38 0.13
CA THR A 106 -20.31 9.17 -0.44
C THR A 106 -20.83 10.31 -1.31
N ALA A 107 -21.77 10.01 -2.21
CA ALA A 107 -22.35 11.00 -3.10
C ALA A 107 -23.12 12.09 -2.34
N ALA A 108 -23.76 11.76 -1.21
CA ALA A 108 -24.47 12.71 -0.36
C ALA A 108 -23.55 13.72 0.33
N SER A 109 -22.25 13.41 0.46
CA SER A 109 -21.26 14.36 0.99
C SER A 109 -20.89 15.48 0.01
N PHE A 110 -21.35 15.39 -1.25
CA PHE A 110 -21.12 16.38 -2.30
C PHE A 110 -22.40 17.17 -2.64
N GLY A 111 -22.23 18.28 -3.36
CA GLY A 111 -23.37 18.99 -3.96
C GLY A 111 -24.16 18.11 -4.97
N PRO A 112 -25.46 18.37 -5.20
CA PRO A 112 -26.35 17.49 -5.97
C PRO A 112 -25.84 17.11 -7.38
N ARG A 113 -25.19 18.05 -8.06
CA ARG A 113 -24.61 17.81 -9.40
C ARG A 113 -23.42 16.84 -9.34
N ASP A 114 -22.55 17.01 -8.36
CA ASP A 114 -21.34 16.21 -8.20
C ASP A 114 -21.66 14.83 -7.62
N ALA A 115 -22.71 14.71 -6.81
CA ALA A 115 -23.29 13.43 -6.42
C ALA A 115 -23.64 12.58 -7.65
N GLY A 116 -24.32 13.16 -8.65
CA GLY A 116 -24.64 12.47 -9.91
C GLY A 116 -23.40 12.14 -10.75
N THR A 117 -22.39 13.02 -10.77
CA THR A 117 -21.11 12.75 -11.46
C THR A 117 -20.35 11.61 -10.80
N TYR A 118 -20.31 11.57 -9.47
CA TYR A 118 -19.68 10.50 -8.71
C TYR A 118 -20.32 9.13 -9.02
N ARG A 119 -21.65 9.05 -8.93
CA ARG A 119 -22.41 7.82 -9.22
C ARG A 119 -22.09 7.27 -10.60
N ARG A 120 -22.18 8.11 -11.64
CA ARG A 120 -21.85 7.73 -13.03
C ARG A 120 -20.40 7.27 -13.21
N LEU A 121 -19.49 7.71 -12.34
CA LEU A 121 -18.08 7.36 -12.40
C LEU A 121 -17.77 6.01 -11.74
N VAL A 122 -18.46 5.67 -10.64
CA VAL A 122 -18.13 4.47 -9.84
C VAL A 122 -19.12 3.31 -10.03
N GLU A 123 -20.43 3.58 -10.09
CA GLU A 123 -21.47 2.54 -10.13
C GLU A 123 -21.32 1.54 -11.27
N PRO A 124 -20.91 1.94 -12.51
CA PRO A 124 -20.80 0.99 -13.61
C PRO A 124 -19.77 -0.13 -13.38
N PHE A 125 -18.82 0.06 -12.47
CA PHE A 125 -17.72 -0.90 -12.23
C PHE A 125 -17.95 -1.78 -11.00
N LEU A 126 -18.90 -1.42 -10.11
CA LEU A 126 -19.11 -2.17 -8.86
C LEU A 126 -19.66 -3.58 -9.06
N PRO A 127 -20.65 -3.83 -9.94
CA PRO A 127 -21.16 -5.19 -10.17
C PRO A 127 -20.10 -6.14 -10.70
N THR A 128 -19.10 -5.62 -11.42
CA THR A 128 -18.01 -6.39 -12.04
C THR A 128 -16.68 -6.21 -11.32
N TRP A 129 -16.69 -5.66 -10.09
CA TRP A 129 -15.47 -5.32 -9.37
C TRP A 129 -14.51 -6.50 -9.21
N ASP A 130 -14.99 -7.69 -8.86
CA ASP A 130 -14.11 -8.85 -8.66
C ASP A 130 -13.38 -9.26 -9.93
N THR A 131 -14.06 -9.20 -11.07
CA THR A 131 -13.46 -9.47 -12.39
C THR A 131 -12.51 -8.35 -12.77
N LEU A 132 -12.90 -7.10 -12.59
CA LEU A 132 -12.08 -5.92 -12.87
C LEU A 132 -10.79 -5.91 -12.03
N ALA A 133 -10.91 -6.08 -10.71
CA ALA A 133 -9.78 -6.11 -9.80
C ALA A 133 -8.82 -7.26 -10.16
N ARG A 134 -9.34 -8.44 -10.50
CA ARG A 134 -8.52 -9.55 -10.98
C ARG A 134 -7.78 -9.22 -12.27
N ASP A 135 -8.47 -8.71 -13.27
CA ASP A 135 -7.89 -8.42 -14.58
C ASP A 135 -6.87 -7.26 -14.49
N PHE A 136 -7.20 -6.20 -13.73
CA PHE A 136 -6.31 -5.08 -13.44
C PHE A 136 -5.06 -5.51 -12.67
N MET A 137 -5.22 -6.30 -11.60
CA MET A 137 -4.11 -6.76 -10.76
C MET A 137 -3.28 -7.89 -11.39
N SER A 138 -3.70 -8.42 -12.55
CA SER A 138 -2.97 -9.45 -13.30
C SER A 138 -2.15 -8.89 -14.46
N LEU A 139 -2.14 -7.56 -14.66
CA LEU A 139 -1.35 -6.89 -15.70
C LEU A 139 0.15 -6.84 -15.33
N PRO A 140 1.08 -6.97 -16.31
CA PRO A 140 0.87 -7.31 -17.71
C PRO A 140 0.36 -8.74 -17.86
N LEU A 141 -0.50 -8.94 -18.86
CA LEU A 141 -1.34 -10.12 -19.09
C LEU A 141 -0.53 -11.42 -19.12
N THR A 142 -0.27 -12.00 -17.95
CA THR A 142 0.18 -13.39 -17.84
C THR A 142 -0.91 -14.38 -18.25
N ALA A 143 -2.14 -13.88 -18.45
CA ALA A 143 -3.33 -14.53 -18.98
C ALA A 143 -4.24 -13.49 -19.68
N LEU A 144 -5.09 -13.93 -20.61
CA LEU A 144 -6.11 -13.08 -21.25
C LEU A 144 -7.10 -12.54 -20.19
N PRO A 145 -7.56 -11.27 -20.32
CA PRO A 145 -8.54 -10.70 -19.41
C PRO A 145 -9.85 -11.49 -19.51
N ARG A 146 -10.54 -11.68 -18.37
CA ARG A 146 -11.86 -12.34 -18.36
C ARG A 146 -12.96 -11.42 -18.87
N ASP A 147 -12.86 -10.13 -18.61
CA ASP A 147 -13.81 -9.13 -19.10
C ASP A 147 -13.06 -7.96 -19.76
N PRO A 148 -12.63 -8.14 -21.03
CA PRO A 148 -11.91 -7.11 -21.77
C PRO A 148 -12.75 -5.83 -21.96
N VAL A 149 -14.08 -5.93 -22.01
CA VAL A 149 -14.97 -4.79 -22.24
C VAL A 149 -14.99 -3.88 -21.01
N THR A 150 -15.19 -4.46 -19.82
CA THR A 150 -15.14 -3.69 -18.57
C THR A 150 -13.75 -3.14 -18.32
N LEU A 151 -12.69 -3.91 -18.57
CA LEU A 151 -11.31 -3.43 -18.44
C LEU A 151 -11.03 -2.26 -19.39
N ALA A 152 -11.50 -2.31 -20.64
CA ALA A 152 -11.36 -1.21 -21.59
C ALA A 152 -12.14 0.04 -21.16
N ARG A 153 -13.38 -0.11 -20.69
CA ARG A 153 -14.18 0.99 -20.14
C ARG A 153 -13.50 1.62 -18.92
N PHE A 154 -12.92 0.79 -18.04
CA PHE A 154 -12.14 1.25 -16.90
C PHE A 154 -10.89 2.01 -17.36
N GLY A 155 -10.18 1.50 -18.38
CA GLY A 155 -9.06 2.18 -19.01
C GLY A 155 -9.42 3.56 -19.56
N LEU A 156 -10.56 3.70 -20.25
CA LEU A 156 -11.04 4.99 -20.74
C LEU A 156 -11.34 5.99 -19.61
N ALA A 157 -11.80 5.50 -18.45
CA ALA A 157 -12.06 6.32 -17.28
C ALA A 157 -10.79 6.66 -16.48
N GLY A 158 -9.82 5.74 -16.41
CA GLY A 158 -8.67 5.80 -15.51
C GLY A 158 -7.30 6.14 -16.14
N LEU A 159 -7.09 5.87 -17.43
CA LEU A 159 -5.84 6.23 -18.11
C LEU A 159 -5.57 7.75 -18.16
N PRO A 160 -6.59 8.63 -18.31
CA PRO A 160 -6.35 10.05 -18.25
C PRO A 160 -5.74 10.50 -16.91
N PRO A 161 -4.97 11.61 -16.91
CA PRO A 161 -4.49 12.20 -15.67
C PRO A 161 -5.63 12.56 -14.72
N ALA A 162 -5.38 12.43 -13.42
CA ALA A 162 -6.38 12.77 -12.40
C ALA A 162 -6.84 14.23 -12.53
N THR A 163 -5.97 15.15 -12.95
CA THR A 163 -6.37 16.55 -13.22
C THR A 163 -7.53 16.69 -14.21
N LEU A 164 -7.68 15.78 -15.19
CA LEU A 164 -8.83 15.76 -16.10
C LEU A 164 -10.08 15.19 -15.42
N LEU A 165 -9.91 14.17 -14.57
CA LEU A 165 -10.99 13.61 -13.77
C LEU A 165 -11.58 14.67 -12.83
N LEU A 166 -10.72 15.44 -12.15
CA LEU A 166 -11.10 16.50 -11.21
C LEU A 166 -11.92 17.61 -11.88
N ARG A 167 -11.65 17.91 -13.16
CA ARG A 167 -12.43 18.91 -13.93
C ARG A 167 -13.90 18.52 -14.14
N ARG A 168 -14.27 17.24 -13.96
CA ARG A 168 -15.68 16.79 -14.04
C ARG A 168 -16.51 17.25 -12.84
N PHE A 169 -15.86 17.57 -11.72
CA PHE A 169 -16.50 18.01 -10.48
C PHE A 169 -16.49 19.55 -10.40
N ARG A 170 -17.53 20.13 -9.80
CA ARG A 170 -17.63 21.58 -9.56
C ARG A 170 -17.26 21.98 -8.14
N ASP A 171 -17.68 21.18 -7.16
CA ASP A 171 -17.39 21.37 -5.75
C ASP A 171 -15.94 20.96 -5.46
N GLU A 172 -15.24 21.83 -4.74
CA GLU A 172 -13.86 21.57 -4.33
C GLU A 172 -13.79 20.37 -3.39
N ARG A 173 -14.85 20.05 -2.65
CA ARG A 173 -14.88 18.88 -1.75
C ARG A 173 -14.75 17.56 -2.51
N ALA A 174 -15.48 17.41 -3.61
CA ALA A 174 -15.38 16.22 -4.46
C ALA A 174 -14.00 16.13 -5.14
N ARG A 175 -13.46 17.27 -5.61
CA ARG A 175 -12.10 17.31 -6.17
C ARG A 175 -11.04 16.93 -5.16
N THR A 176 -11.15 17.46 -3.96
CA THR A 176 -10.17 17.24 -2.88
C THR A 176 -10.15 15.78 -2.46
N LEU A 177 -11.33 15.15 -2.32
CA LEU A 177 -11.43 13.72 -2.04
C LEU A 177 -10.69 12.88 -3.09
N PHE A 178 -10.95 13.10 -4.39
CA PHE A 178 -10.23 12.36 -5.44
C PHE A 178 -8.74 12.67 -5.51
N ALA A 179 -8.35 13.93 -5.31
CA ALA A 179 -6.94 14.32 -5.27
C ALA A 179 -6.20 13.58 -4.15
N GLY A 180 -6.82 13.45 -2.97
CA GLY A 180 -6.28 12.69 -1.86
C GLY A 180 -6.22 11.18 -2.09
N LEU A 181 -7.21 10.59 -2.79
CA LEU A 181 -7.12 9.18 -3.22
C LEU A 181 -5.92 8.92 -4.12
N VAL A 182 -5.67 9.81 -5.09
CA VAL A 182 -4.52 9.70 -6.00
C VAL A 182 -3.20 9.95 -5.26
N ALA A 183 -3.20 10.81 -4.25
CA ALA A 183 -1.99 11.13 -3.49
C ALA A 183 -1.39 9.92 -2.75
N HIS A 184 -2.14 8.82 -2.54
CA HIS A 184 -1.62 7.59 -1.92
C HIS A 184 -0.43 6.97 -2.65
N VAL A 185 -0.25 7.24 -3.95
CA VAL A 185 0.89 6.71 -4.72
C VAL A 185 2.07 7.67 -4.84
N MET A 186 2.08 8.76 -4.07
CA MET A 186 3.21 9.68 -3.94
C MET A 186 3.66 10.29 -5.29
N ALA A 187 2.73 10.44 -6.23
CA ALA A 187 2.99 10.93 -7.57
C ALA A 187 2.18 12.22 -7.87
N PRO A 188 2.67 13.11 -8.75
CA PRO A 188 1.90 14.28 -9.15
C PRO A 188 0.56 13.90 -9.82
N LEU A 189 -0.51 14.64 -9.50
CA LEU A 189 -1.88 14.42 -10.03
C LEU A 189 -1.99 14.46 -11.56
N GLY A 190 -1.03 15.10 -12.24
CA GLY A 190 -1.01 15.23 -13.70
C GLY A 190 -0.36 14.05 -14.44
N GLY A 191 0.09 13.01 -13.73
CA GLY A 191 0.73 11.85 -14.34
C GLY A 191 -0.21 10.98 -15.16
N PHE A 192 0.33 10.28 -16.16
CA PHE A 192 -0.40 9.25 -16.91
C PHE A 192 -0.95 8.17 -15.97
N ALA A 193 -2.18 7.70 -16.23
CA ALA A 193 -2.89 6.67 -15.46
C ALA A 193 -3.14 6.98 -13.96
N THR A 194 -2.90 8.21 -13.50
CA THR A 194 -3.18 8.60 -12.12
C THR A 194 -4.68 8.63 -11.80
N GLY A 195 -5.56 8.80 -12.79
CA GLY A 195 -7.01 8.66 -12.61
C GLY A 195 -7.41 7.25 -12.18
N ALA A 196 -6.77 6.21 -12.73
CA ALA A 196 -7.03 4.81 -12.41
C ALA A 196 -6.74 4.52 -10.94
N VAL A 197 -5.68 5.10 -10.37
CA VAL A 197 -5.34 4.97 -8.95
C VAL A 197 -6.50 5.47 -8.08
N GLY A 198 -6.96 6.70 -8.32
CA GLY A 198 -8.06 7.28 -7.55
C GLY A 198 -9.35 6.45 -7.67
N LEU A 199 -9.64 5.94 -8.88
CA LEU A 199 -10.80 5.08 -9.11
C LEU A 199 -10.68 3.72 -8.39
N VAL A 200 -9.53 3.06 -8.43
CA VAL A 200 -9.31 1.78 -7.74
C VAL A 200 -9.55 1.94 -6.24
N PHE A 201 -9.02 2.99 -5.63
CA PHE A 201 -9.21 3.24 -4.20
C PHE A 201 -10.67 3.54 -3.83
N ALA A 202 -11.38 4.32 -4.66
CA ALA A 202 -12.81 4.59 -4.48
C ALA A 202 -13.65 3.30 -4.64
N LEU A 203 -13.39 2.50 -5.68
CA LEU A 203 -14.09 1.25 -5.94
C LEU A 203 -13.80 0.21 -4.84
N ALA A 204 -12.56 0.11 -4.36
CA ALA A 204 -12.19 -0.78 -3.27
C ALA A 204 -12.94 -0.46 -1.97
N ALA A 205 -13.13 0.84 -1.66
CA ALA A 205 -13.95 1.29 -0.53
C ALA A 205 -15.40 0.82 -0.66
N HIS A 206 -16.00 0.97 -1.84
CA HIS A 206 -17.38 0.58 -2.07
C HIS A 206 -17.58 -0.94 -2.10
N ALA A 207 -16.63 -1.68 -2.65
CA ALA A 207 -16.73 -3.11 -2.78
C ALA A 207 -16.57 -3.83 -1.44
N ARG A 208 -15.52 -3.51 -0.67
CA ARG A 208 -15.20 -4.19 0.59
C ARG A 208 -14.64 -3.28 1.69
N GLY A 209 -14.63 -1.97 1.49
CA GLY A 209 -14.13 -1.03 2.49
C GLY A 209 -12.60 -0.99 2.61
N TRP A 210 -12.12 -0.22 3.58
CA TRP A 210 -10.70 -0.03 3.90
C TRP A 210 -10.46 -0.53 5.34
N PRO A 211 -10.45 -1.85 5.56
CA PRO A 211 -10.31 -2.40 6.89
C PRO A 211 -8.88 -2.25 7.43
N VAL A 212 -8.77 -2.37 8.75
CA VAL A 212 -7.52 -2.72 9.43
C VAL A 212 -7.57 -4.20 9.81
N ALA A 213 -6.41 -4.86 9.96
CA ALA A 213 -6.37 -6.22 10.50
C ALA A 213 -6.44 -6.17 12.04
N ARG A 214 -7.24 -7.03 12.67
CA ARG A 214 -7.30 -7.15 14.14
C ARG A 214 -5.91 -7.43 14.69
N GLY A 215 -5.50 -6.69 15.71
CA GLY A 215 -4.19 -6.78 16.33
C GLY A 215 -3.08 -6.06 15.55
N GLY A 216 -3.35 -5.60 14.32
CA GLY A 216 -2.41 -4.91 13.44
C GLY A 216 -2.09 -5.62 12.14
N SER A 217 -1.36 -4.92 11.27
CA SER A 217 -0.94 -5.43 9.95
C SER A 217 -0.12 -6.72 10.03
N GLN A 218 0.58 -6.95 11.15
CA GLN A 218 1.34 -8.18 11.41
C GLN A 218 0.49 -9.44 11.23
N ALA A 219 -0.80 -9.39 11.59
CA ALA A 219 -1.72 -10.54 11.48
C ALA A 219 -1.85 -11.08 10.05
N ILE A 220 -1.68 -10.23 9.02
CA ILE A 220 -1.69 -10.67 7.61
C ILE A 220 -0.49 -11.56 7.34
N SER A 221 0.69 -11.13 7.81
CA SER A 221 1.96 -11.82 7.59
C SER A 221 2.02 -13.10 8.41
N ASP A 222 1.52 -13.07 9.65
CA ASP A 222 1.46 -14.23 10.54
C ASP A 222 0.51 -15.30 9.99
N ALA A 223 -0.66 -14.90 9.46
CA ALA A 223 -1.60 -15.85 8.85
C ALA A 223 -1.01 -16.53 7.60
N LEU A 224 -0.28 -15.78 6.77
CA LEU A 224 0.42 -16.35 5.61
C LEU A 224 1.57 -17.28 6.02
N ALA A 225 2.35 -16.89 7.03
CA ALA A 225 3.45 -17.68 7.56
C ALA A 225 2.96 -18.98 8.19
N ALA A 226 1.92 -18.92 9.02
CA ALA A 226 1.30 -20.10 9.64
C ALA A 226 0.75 -21.05 8.57
N TYR A 227 0.11 -20.53 7.52
CA TYR A 227 -0.35 -21.36 6.42
C TYR A 227 0.80 -21.97 5.60
N LEU A 228 1.89 -21.24 5.39
CA LEU A 228 3.09 -21.80 4.75
C LEU A 228 3.66 -22.97 5.55
N THR A 229 3.74 -22.83 6.87
CA THR A 229 4.22 -23.90 7.77
C THR A 229 3.29 -25.12 7.76
N ASP A 230 1.96 -24.92 7.75
CA ASP A 230 0.98 -26.01 7.63
C ASP A 230 1.15 -26.79 6.31
N LEU A 231 1.52 -26.09 5.24
CA LEU A 231 1.83 -26.70 3.94
C LEU A 231 3.23 -27.37 3.89
N GLY A 232 3.99 -27.36 4.98
CA GLY A 232 5.33 -27.95 5.08
C GLY A 232 6.46 -27.06 4.57
N GLY A 233 6.22 -25.76 4.36
CA GLY A 233 7.26 -24.80 4.00
C GLY A 233 8.11 -24.39 5.21
N ALA A 234 9.40 -24.12 4.98
CA ALA A 234 10.33 -23.64 6.00
C ALA A 234 10.45 -22.11 5.98
N ILE A 235 10.56 -21.49 7.14
CA ILE A 235 10.82 -20.05 7.31
C ILE A 235 12.06 -19.89 8.18
N HIS A 236 13.05 -19.15 7.69
CA HIS A 236 14.30 -18.82 8.35
C HIS A 236 14.37 -17.31 8.55
N THR A 237 14.25 -16.85 9.80
CA THR A 237 14.48 -15.46 10.20
C THR A 237 15.95 -15.25 10.60
N ASP A 238 16.32 -14.01 10.90
CA ASP A 238 17.68 -13.62 11.30
C ASP A 238 18.76 -14.01 10.28
N TYR A 239 18.39 -14.11 9.00
CA TYR A 239 19.28 -14.53 7.93
C TYR A 239 19.28 -13.53 6.78
N GLU A 240 20.25 -12.60 6.80
CA GLU A 240 20.46 -11.67 5.69
C GLU A 240 21.19 -12.37 4.53
N VAL A 241 20.46 -12.58 3.44
CA VAL A 241 21.04 -13.12 2.19
C VAL A 241 21.86 -12.03 1.49
N LYS A 242 23.18 -12.22 1.39
CA LYS A 242 24.09 -11.23 0.78
C LYS A 242 24.50 -11.62 -0.64
N ARG A 243 24.54 -12.91 -0.93
CA ARG A 243 24.88 -13.50 -2.24
C ARG A 243 23.98 -14.70 -2.52
N LEU A 244 23.79 -15.02 -3.80
CA LEU A 244 22.99 -16.18 -4.20
C LEU A 244 23.54 -17.50 -3.64
N ASP A 245 24.87 -17.62 -3.54
CA ASP A 245 25.55 -18.82 -3.01
C ASP A 245 25.38 -19.02 -1.50
N ASP A 246 24.84 -18.02 -0.79
CA ASP A 246 24.51 -18.15 0.64
C ASP A 246 23.21 -19.00 0.82
N LEU A 247 22.45 -19.22 -0.25
CA LEU A 247 21.18 -19.96 -0.22
C LEU A 247 21.37 -21.46 -0.48
N PRO A 248 20.50 -22.33 0.08
CA PRO A 248 20.53 -23.75 -0.25
C PRO A 248 20.23 -24.00 -1.74
N PRO A 249 20.79 -25.06 -2.34
CA PRO A 249 20.54 -25.40 -3.74
C PRO A 249 19.04 -25.60 -4.03
N ALA A 250 18.53 -24.78 -4.95
CA ALA A 250 17.14 -24.81 -5.39
C ALA A 250 17.00 -24.67 -6.92
N ARG A 251 15.88 -25.18 -7.45
CA ARG A 251 15.55 -25.05 -8.88
C ARG A 251 15.11 -23.62 -9.26
N SER A 252 14.66 -22.82 -8.30
CA SER A 252 14.24 -21.43 -8.51
C SER A 252 14.45 -20.57 -7.25
N TYR A 253 14.83 -19.31 -7.44
CA TYR A 253 15.04 -18.31 -6.39
C TYR A 253 14.15 -17.10 -6.66
N ILE A 254 13.28 -16.74 -5.72
CA ILE A 254 12.27 -15.69 -5.86
C ILE A 254 12.57 -14.58 -4.87
N PHE A 255 12.78 -13.36 -5.35
CA PHE A 255 13.15 -12.22 -4.52
C PHE A 255 11.95 -11.29 -4.28
N ASP A 256 11.53 -11.17 -3.01
CA ASP A 256 10.67 -10.08 -2.52
C ASP A 256 11.53 -8.90 -2.04
N THR A 257 12.45 -8.48 -2.91
CA THR A 257 13.40 -7.39 -2.64
C THR A 257 13.27 -6.28 -3.67
N SER A 258 13.93 -5.16 -3.41
CA SER A 258 14.09 -4.11 -4.41
C SER A 258 14.89 -4.63 -5.62
N PRO A 259 14.68 -4.10 -6.84
CA PRO A 259 15.40 -4.57 -8.02
C PRO A 259 16.92 -4.40 -7.91
N THR A 260 17.38 -3.32 -7.26
CA THR A 260 18.82 -3.10 -7.04
C THR A 260 19.40 -4.09 -6.03
N ALA A 261 18.67 -4.44 -4.96
CA ALA A 261 19.09 -5.48 -4.02
C ALA A 261 19.18 -6.85 -4.71
N LEU A 262 18.18 -7.20 -5.52
CA LEU A 262 18.20 -8.42 -6.32
C LEU A 262 19.40 -8.44 -7.28
N ALA A 263 19.65 -7.35 -8.03
CA ALA A 263 20.79 -7.28 -8.95
C ALA A 263 22.12 -7.52 -8.23
N ARG A 264 22.27 -6.95 -7.03
CA ARG A 264 23.47 -7.12 -6.20
C ARG A 264 23.63 -8.55 -5.71
N ILE A 265 22.58 -9.16 -5.16
CA ILE A 265 22.64 -10.49 -4.54
C ILE A 265 22.81 -11.60 -5.61
N ALA A 266 22.06 -11.49 -6.71
CA ALA A 266 22.04 -12.50 -7.78
C ALA A 266 23.05 -12.23 -8.92
N GLY A 267 23.89 -11.19 -8.80
CA GLY A 267 24.93 -10.90 -9.80
C GLY A 267 24.39 -10.51 -11.18
N LEU A 268 23.27 -9.78 -11.27
CA LEU A 268 22.63 -9.39 -12.54
C LEU A 268 23.27 -8.15 -13.19
N GLY A 269 24.39 -7.67 -12.67
CA GLY A 269 25.11 -6.48 -13.15
C GLY A 269 24.20 -5.25 -13.24
N ASN A 270 24.13 -4.65 -14.43
CA ASN A 270 23.41 -3.40 -14.68
C ASN A 270 21.94 -3.59 -15.04
N TYR A 271 21.38 -4.80 -14.92
CA TYR A 271 20.04 -5.11 -15.42
C TYR A 271 18.95 -4.17 -14.88
N TYR A 272 19.07 -3.69 -13.64
CA TYR A 272 18.13 -2.73 -13.03
C TYR A 272 18.70 -1.32 -12.83
N ARG A 273 19.76 -0.93 -13.56
CA ARG A 273 20.42 0.39 -13.41
C ARG A 273 19.47 1.57 -13.61
N ASP A 274 18.52 1.46 -14.54
CA ASP A 274 17.58 2.55 -14.88
C ASP A 274 16.32 2.53 -14.01
N TYR A 275 16.23 1.63 -13.03
CA TYR A 275 15.08 1.54 -12.15
C TYR A 275 15.03 2.73 -11.21
N ARG A 276 13.95 3.51 -11.26
CA ARG A 276 13.82 4.74 -10.46
C ARG A 276 12.99 4.51 -9.21
N TYR A 277 13.54 4.88 -8.07
CA TYR A 277 12.76 5.00 -6.83
C TYR A 277 11.99 6.31 -6.81
N GLY A 278 10.84 6.30 -6.14
CA GLY A 278 9.96 7.45 -5.96
C GLY A 278 10.41 8.38 -4.82
N PRO A 279 9.56 9.35 -4.49
CA PRO A 279 9.72 10.18 -3.29
C PRO A 279 9.72 9.31 -2.03
N GLY A 280 10.21 9.87 -0.92
CA GLY A 280 10.14 9.24 0.39
C GLY A 280 8.93 9.69 1.20
N VAL A 281 8.76 9.12 2.40
CA VAL A 281 7.80 9.62 3.39
C VAL A 281 8.50 10.00 4.69
N PHE A 282 7.92 10.97 5.39
CA PHE A 282 8.19 11.23 6.80
C PHE A 282 6.94 10.84 7.59
N LYS A 283 7.09 9.86 8.48
CA LYS A 283 5.99 9.26 9.24
C LYS A 283 6.16 9.52 10.73
N ILE A 284 5.03 9.69 11.42
CA ILE A 284 4.95 9.87 12.86
C ILE A 284 3.87 8.95 13.40
N ASP A 285 4.25 8.12 14.37
CA ASP A 285 3.37 7.25 15.15
C ASP A 285 3.17 7.85 16.54
N TYR A 286 1.92 7.98 16.97
CA TYR A 286 1.51 8.66 18.20
C TYR A 286 0.79 7.71 19.15
N ALA A 287 1.23 7.71 20.42
CA ALA A 287 0.41 7.26 21.54
C ALA A 287 -0.42 8.44 22.05
N LEU A 288 -1.74 8.28 22.12
CA LEU A 288 -2.68 9.36 22.46
C LEU A 288 -3.48 9.09 23.73
N ASP A 289 -3.73 10.16 24.49
CA ASP A 289 -4.68 10.21 25.61
C ASP A 289 -6.13 10.42 25.13
N GLY A 290 -6.66 9.39 24.48
CA GLY A 290 -8.01 9.37 23.92
C GLY A 290 -8.05 9.68 22.43
N PRO A 291 -9.24 9.96 21.88
CA PRO A 291 -9.42 10.15 20.45
C PRO A 291 -8.84 11.46 19.93
N VAL A 292 -8.47 11.46 18.65
CA VAL A 292 -8.09 12.69 17.95
C VAL A 292 -9.30 13.63 17.93
N PRO A 293 -9.16 14.89 18.39
CA PRO A 293 -10.27 15.82 18.53
C PRO A 293 -10.64 16.51 17.20
N TRP A 294 -10.92 15.72 16.15
CA TRP A 294 -11.30 16.27 14.85
C TRP A 294 -12.50 17.23 14.97
N THR A 295 -12.41 18.38 14.30
CA THR A 295 -13.53 19.33 14.22
C THR A 295 -14.71 18.72 13.47
N ALA A 296 -14.44 18.00 12.37
CA ALA A 296 -15.47 17.31 11.60
C ALA A 296 -15.91 16.00 12.30
N PRO A 297 -17.21 15.82 12.62
CA PRO A 297 -17.70 14.60 13.27
C PRO A 297 -17.44 13.32 12.48
N GLU A 298 -17.50 13.38 11.15
CA GLU A 298 -17.27 12.24 10.26
C GLU A 298 -15.84 11.69 10.38
N ALA A 299 -14.85 12.57 10.58
CA ALA A 299 -13.45 12.17 10.73
C ALA A 299 -13.20 11.38 12.02
N ARG A 300 -14.03 11.57 13.08
CA ARG A 300 -13.94 10.80 14.34
C ARG A 300 -14.37 9.34 14.18
N ARG A 301 -15.16 9.03 13.15
CA ARG A 301 -15.70 7.70 12.86
C ARG A 301 -14.99 7.03 11.68
N ALA A 302 -14.01 7.70 11.08
CA ALA A 302 -13.29 7.22 9.90
C ALA A 302 -12.04 6.44 10.28
N GLY A 303 -11.79 5.33 9.57
CA GLY A 303 -10.55 4.56 9.73
C GLY A 303 -9.34 5.32 9.21
N THR A 304 -9.48 5.98 8.06
CA THR A 304 -8.46 6.84 7.45
C THR A 304 -8.94 8.29 7.39
N VAL A 305 -8.06 9.24 7.71
CA VAL A 305 -8.33 10.67 7.53
C VAL A 305 -7.26 11.29 6.65
N GLN A 306 -7.69 11.96 5.59
CA GLN A 306 -6.82 12.67 4.65
C GLN A 306 -6.84 14.17 4.94
N ILE A 307 -5.68 14.80 4.98
CA ILE A 307 -5.54 16.22 5.34
C ILE A 307 -4.90 16.99 4.21
N GLY A 308 -5.63 17.97 3.69
CA GLY A 308 -5.19 18.96 2.72
C GLY A 308 -6.32 19.96 2.49
N ALA A 309 -6.02 21.25 2.32
CA ALA A 309 -7.08 22.26 2.26
C ALA A 309 -7.99 22.11 1.03
N ASP A 310 -7.38 21.83 -0.11
CA ASP A 310 -8.06 21.69 -1.41
C ASP A 310 -7.18 20.90 -2.40
N SER A 311 -7.73 20.62 -3.59
CA SER A 311 -7.01 19.85 -4.62
C SER A 311 -5.75 20.55 -5.16
N ALA A 312 -5.69 21.89 -5.10
CA ALA A 312 -4.54 22.66 -5.55
C ALA A 312 -3.39 22.63 -4.52
N GLU A 313 -3.70 22.73 -3.23
CA GLU A 313 -2.74 22.56 -2.13
C GLU A 313 -2.14 21.15 -2.18
N ILE A 314 -2.97 20.12 -2.35
CA ILE A 314 -2.52 18.72 -2.52
C ILE A 314 -1.59 18.60 -3.73
N GLY A 315 -2.00 19.12 -4.89
CA GLY A 315 -1.18 19.07 -6.10
C GLY A 315 0.15 19.83 -5.98
N THR A 316 0.20 20.87 -5.15
CA THR A 316 1.40 21.66 -4.85
C THR A 316 2.35 20.88 -3.94
N ALA A 317 1.83 20.29 -2.85
CA ALA A 317 2.63 19.46 -1.95
C ALA A 317 3.24 18.25 -2.67
N LEU A 318 2.47 17.58 -3.55
CA LEU A 318 2.96 16.45 -4.34
C LEU A 318 4.05 16.84 -5.33
N ARG A 319 3.95 18.02 -5.98
CA ARG A 319 5.01 18.50 -6.87
C ARG A 319 6.28 18.89 -6.12
N ALA A 320 6.15 19.52 -4.97
CA ALA A 320 7.28 19.90 -4.13
C ALA A 320 8.15 18.68 -3.80
N ALA A 321 7.53 17.62 -3.27
CA ALA A 321 8.23 16.38 -2.92
C ALA A 321 8.72 15.59 -4.13
N ALA A 322 7.90 15.45 -5.18
CA ALA A 322 8.18 14.53 -6.29
C ALA A 322 8.97 15.11 -7.46
N ARG A 323 9.05 16.44 -7.60
CA ARG A 323 9.72 17.09 -8.73
C ARG A 323 10.70 18.18 -8.32
N GLU A 324 10.38 18.97 -7.30
CA GLU A 324 11.18 20.13 -6.90
C GLU A 324 12.26 19.76 -5.87
N GLY A 325 12.25 18.53 -5.34
CA GLY A 325 13.22 18.10 -4.33
C GLY A 325 13.08 18.84 -3.00
N ARG A 326 11.89 19.36 -2.70
CA ARG A 326 11.62 20.17 -1.51
C ARG A 326 10.51 19.57 -0.63
N ALA A 327 10.74 19.56 0.67
CA ALA A 327 9.70 19.24 1.66
C ALA A 327 8.60 20.33 1.67
N PRO A 328 7.30 19.97 1.65
CA PRO A 328 6.22 20.95 1.61
C PRO A 328 5.96 21.60 2.97
N ASP A 329 5.77 22.92 3.00
CA ASP A 329 5.39 23.69 4.21
C ASP A 329 3.95 23.41 4.66
N ARG A 330 3.12 22.93 3.72
CA ARG A 330 1.76 22.45 3.94
C ARG A 330 1.63 21.07 3.32
N PRO A 331 2.09 20.01 4.01
CA PRO A 331 2.00 18.67 3.48
C PRO A 331 0.56 18.22 3.33
N PHE A 332 0.26 17.52 2.24
CA PHE A 332 -0.84 16.57 2.25
C PHE A 332 -0.45 15.42 3.18
N MET A 333 -1.33 15.06 4.11
CA MET A 333 -1.09 13.96 5.04
C MET A 333 -2.14 12.88 4.91
N ILE A 334 -1.68 11.64 4.98
CA ILE A 334 -2.54 10.47 5.14
C ILE A 334 -2.38 10.01 6.58
N THR A 335 -3.50 9.71 7.23
CA THR A 335 -3.53 9.29 8.63
C THR A 335 -4.46 8.11 8.82
N VAL A 336 -4.17 7.25 9.79
CA VAL A 336 -5.04 6.11 10.13
C VAL A 336 -5.25 6.04 11.65
N GLN A 337 -6.46 5.64 12.04
CA GLN A 337 -6.93 5.54 13.42
C GLN A 337 -7.35 4.10 13.75
N PRO A 338 -6.41 3.14 13.92
CA PRO A 338 -6.76 1.73 14.15
C PRO A 338 -7.62 1.53 15.41
N SER A 339 -7.37 2.30 16.47
CA SER A 339 -8.09 2.20 17.75
C SER A 339 -9.58 2.57 17.66
N VAL A 340 -10.05 3.17 16.56
CA VAL A 340 -11.50 3.41 16.34
C VAL A 340 -12.26 2.09 16.24
N VAL A 341 -11.62 1.03 15.77
CA VAL A 341 -12.26 -0.29 15.58
C VAL A 341 -11.56 -1.43 16.27
N ASP A 342 -10.31 -1.23 16.69
CA ASP A 342 -9.53 -2.24 17.40
C ASP A 342 -9.03 -1.69 18.75
N PRO A 343 -9.81 -1.87 19.83
CA PRO A 343 -9.41 -1.42 21.16
C PRO A 343 -8.15 -2.14 21.67
N GLY A 344 -7.75 -3.28 21.08
CA GLY A 344 -6.54 -4.01 21.47
C GLY A 344 -5.23 -3.35 21.03
N ARG A 345 -5.30 -2.22 20.31
CA ARG A 345 -4.12 -1.50 19.79
C ARG A 345 -3.46 -0.59 20.83
N ALA A 346 -4.17 -0.23 21.89
CA ALA A 346 -3.71 0.68 22.93
C ALA A 346 -4.31 0.28 24.30
N PRO A 347 -3.74 0.75 25.42
CA PRO A 347 -4.36 0.61 26.73
C PRO A 347 -5.77 1.24 26.79
N ALA A 348 -6.58 0.80 27.75
CA ALA A 348 -7.95 1.27 27.91
C ALA A 348 -8.04 2.80 27.99
N GLY A 349 -8.95 3.39 27.20
CA GLY A 349 -9.15 4.84 27.11
C GLY A 349 -8.10 5.59 26.29
N LYS A 350 -7.08 4.92 25.76
CA LYS A 350 -6.02 5.49 24.93
C LYS A 350 -6.17 5.07 23.46
N GLN A 351 -5.44 5.72 22.56
CA GLN A 351 -5.46 5.37 21.13
C GLN A 351 -4.05 5.38 20.53
N VAL A 352 -3.87 4.58 19.47
CA VAL A 352 -2.78 4.77 18.52
C VAL A 352 -3.27 5.53 17.30
N PHE A 353 -2.42 6.40 16.78
CA PHE A 353 -2.68 7.21 15.60
C PHE A 353 -1.37 7.38 14.85
N TRP A 354 -1.39 7.35 13.51
CA TRP A 354 -0.21 7.73 12.75
C TRP A 354 -0.57 8.67 11.61
N ALA A 355 0.40 9.49 11.23
CA ALA A 355 0.34 10.37 10.08
C ALA A 355 1.63 10.25 9.26
N TYR A 356 1.55 10.30 7.94
CA TYR A 356 2.73 10.54 7.10
C TYR A 356 2.48 11.63 6.07
N ALA A 357 3.58 12.28 5.68
CA ALA A 357 3.65 13.24 4.60
C ALA A 357 4.70 12.79 3.56
N HIS A 358 4.53 13.23 2.32
CA HIS A 358 5.51 12.97 1.27
C HIS A 358 6.68 13.96 1.35
N VAL A 359 7.89 13.43 1.21
CA VAL A 359 9.14 14.19 1.18
C VAL A 359 10.00 13.73 -0.01
N PRO A 360 11.02 14.50 -0.43
CA PRO A 360 11.93 14.06 -1.46
C PRO A 360 12.62 12.72 -1.12
N SER A 361 13.03 11.99 -2.15
CA SER A 361 13.79 10.74 -1.97
C SER A 361 15.09 11.02 -1.22
N GLY A 362 15.37 10.27 -0.15
CA GLY A 362 16.55 10.45 0.69
C GLY A 362 16.60 11.76 1.46
N TRP A 363 15.46 12.47 1.58
CA TRP A 363 15.38 13.72 2.32
C TRP A 363 15.82 13.56 3.78
N ARG A 364 16.53 14.55 4.29
CA ARG A 364 17.01 14.63 5.67
C ARG A 364 16.44 15.88 6.32
N GLY A 365 15.79 15.72 7.45
CA GLY A 365 15.18 16.80 8.20
C GLY A 365 14.07 16.25 9.10
N ASP A 366 13.39 17.16 9.79
CA ASP A 366 12.29 16.83 10.68
C ASP A 366 11.02 17.58 10.23
N LEU A 367 9.97 16.82 9.88
CA LEU A 367 8.67 17.36 9.46
C LEU A 367 7.67 17.46 10.62
N THR A 368 8.06 17.07 11.84
CA THR A 368 7.16 16.91 12.99
C THR A 368 6.36 18.17 13.28
N GLU A 369 7.04 19.32 13.45
CA GLU A 369 6.37 20.58 13.78
C GLU A 369 5.43 21.03 12.65
N VAL A 370 5.80 20.78 11.40
CA VAL A 370 4.96 21.11 10.22
C VAL A 370 3.71 20.24 10.19
N MET A 371 3.85 18.94 10.43
CA MET A 371 2.74 17.98 10.42
C MET A 371 1.79 18.20 11.60
N GLU A 372 2.30 18.43 12.81
CA GLU A 372 1.47 18.72 13.98
C GLU A 372 0.72 20.05 13.83
N ARG A 373 1.35 21.10 13.27
CA ARG A 373 0.62 22.33 12.91
C ARG A 373 -0.49 22.08 11.90
N GLN A 374 -0.27 21.17 10.93
CA GLN A 374 -1.35 20.80 10.01
C GLN A 374 -2.46 20.06 10.72
N LEU A 375 -2.16 19.12 11.62
CA LEU A 375 -3.16 18.40 12.43
C LEU A 375 -4.00 19.38 13.27
N GLU A 376 -3.37 20.31 13.97
CA GLU A 376 -4.06 21.34 14.79
C GLU A 376 -5.07 22.19 14.01
N ARG A 377 -4.85 22.39 12.70
CA ARG A 377 -5.81 23.14 11.86
C ARG A 377 -7.15 22.42 11.68
N TYR A 378 -7.19 21.10 11.85
CA TYR A 378 -8.37 20.25 11.65
C TYR A 378 -8.80 19.47 12.90
N ALA A 379 -7.92 19.36 13.89
CA ALA A 379 -8.15 18.77 15.20
C ALA A 379 -7.51 19.63 16.31
N PRO A 380 -8.11 20.79 16.64
CA PRO A 380 -7.58 21.66 17.69
C PRO A 380 -7.46 20.93 19.04
N GLY A 381 -6.30 21.05 19.69
CA GLY A 381 -5.97 20.34 20.93
C GLY A 381 -5.43 18.94 20.70
N PHE A 382 -5.00 18.61 19.48
CA PHE A 382 -4.35 17.33 19.18
C PHE A 382 -3.07 17.13 19.99
N ARG A 383 -2.21 18.16 20.06
CA ARG A 383 -0.94 18.10 20.79
C ARG A 383 -1.11 17.81 22.27
N ASP A 384 -2.16 18.34 22.88
CA ASP A 384 -2.48 18.09 24.30
C ASP A 384 -2.83 16.61 24.56
N ARG A 385 -3.16 15.84 23.51
CA ARG A 385 -3.43 14.40 23.57
C ARG A 385 -2.18 13.55 23.39
N VAL A 386 -1.06 14.10 22.93
CA VAL A 386 0.12 13.30 22.60
C VAL A 386 0.87 12.89 23.87
N LEU A 387 0.88 11.58 24.15
CA LEU A 387 1.65 10.99 25.25
C LEU A 387 3.09 10.71 24.84
N ALA A 388 3.28 10.20 23.61
CA ALA A 388 4.58 9.92 23.03
C ALA A 388 4.48 9.86 21.50
N ARG A 389 5.60 10.10 20.83
CA ARG A 389 5.71 10.03 19.37
C ARG A 389 6.97 9.29 18.96
N ALA A 390 6.89 8.53 17.86
CA ALA A 390 8.02 7.93 17.17
C ALA A 390 8.05 8.45 15.73
N THR A 391 9.18 8.99 15.31
CA THR A 391 9.36 9.56 13.97
C THR A 391 10.20 8.63 13.11
N ALA A 392 9.89 8.59 11.82
CA ALA A 392 10.66 7.85 10.84
C ALA A 392 10.72 8.65 9.52
N GLY A 393 11.89 9.18 9.20
CA GLY A 393 12.17 9.78 7.91
C GLY A 393 12.69 8.74 6.90
N PRO A 394 13.11 9.19 5.71
CA PRO A 394 13.61 8.30 4.66
C PRO A 394 14.76 7.38 5.09
N ALA A 395 15.68 7.84 5.94
CA ALA A 395 16.81 7.05 6.39
C ALA A 395 16.38 5.95 7.38
N GLU A 396 15.52 6.29 8.33
CA GLU A 396 15.00 5.36 9.33
C GLU A 396 14.13 4.27 8.68
N LEU A 397 13.32 4.65 7.68
CA LEU A 397 12.51 3.70 6.92
C LEU A 397 13.38 2.73 6.10
N ALA A 398 14.42 3.23 5.44
CA ALA A 398 15.37 2.39 4.69
C ALA A 398 16.15 1.43 5.61
N ALA A 399 16.48 1.86 6.83
CA ALA A 399 17.14 1.03 7.83
C ALA A 399 16.20 -0.07 8.38
N ARG A 400 14.90 0.23 8.53
CA ARG A 400 13.88 -0.74 8.95
C ARG A 400 13.59 -1.78 7.88
N ASN A 401 13.53 -1.37 6.61
CA ASN A 401 13.27 -2.25 5.49
C ASN A 401 14.09 -1.79 4.27
N ALA A 402 15.04 -2.63 3.85
CA ALA A 402 15.95 -2.35 2.74
C ALA A 402 15.23 -2.13 1.38
N ASN A 403 13.95 -2.49 1.27
CA ASN A 403 13.13 -2.20 0.10
C ASN A 403 12.68 -0.73 0.02
N TYR A 404 12.78 0.04 1.10
CA TYR A 404 12.40 1.46 1.15
C TYR A 404 13.57 2.37 0.79
N VAL A 405 14.16 2.13 -0.39
CA VAL A 405 15.29 2.91 -0.89
C VAL A 405 14.91 4.39 -0.98
N GLY A 406 15.64 5.24 -0.28
CA GLY A 406 15.34 6.68 -0.20
C GLY A 406 14.01 7.01 0.49
N GLY A 407 13.47 6.10 1.31
CA GLY A 407 12.18 6.25 1.99
C GLY A 407 10.96 5.90 1.13
N ASP A 408 11.17 5.38 -0.08
CA ASP A 408 10.09 5.01 -1.01
C ASP A 408 9.37 3.73 -0.55
N ILE A 409 8.23 3.90 0.13
CA ILE A 409 7.39 2.79 0.60
C ILE A 409 6.69 2.02 -0.54
N GLY A 410 6.74 2.52 -1.77
CA GLY A 410 6.25 1.85 -2.97
C GLY A 410 7.29 0.97 -3.66
N THR A 411 8.57 1.03 -3.25
CA THR A 411 9.71 0.32 -3.86
C THR A 411 9.77 0.53 -5.38
N GLY A 412 9.52 1.76 -5.83
CA GLY A 412 9.56 2.15 -7.22
C GLY A 412 8.59 3.27 -7.56
N ALA A 413 9.09 4.27 -8.28
CA ALA A 413 8.30 5.43 -8.71
C ALA A 413 7.01 5.01 -9.44
N VAL A 414 5.87 5.49 -8.94
CA VAL A 414 4.53 5.29 -9.53
C VAL A 414 4.20 6.39 -10.56
N SER A 415 5.23 7.00 -11.15
CA SER A 415 5.10 8.11 -12.09
C SER A 415 5.52 7.71 -13.51
N GLY A 416 4.86 8.33 -14.51
CA GLY A 416 5.12 8.09 -15.92
C GLY A 416 4.82 6.66 -16.34
N LEU A 417 5.58 6.14 -17.33
CA LEU A 417 5.36 4.79 -17.85
C LEU A 417 5.85 3.68 -16.90
N GLN A 418 6.65 3.99 -15.86
CA GLN A 418 7.18 2.98 -14.96
C GLN A 418 6.08 2.29 -14.14
N VAL A 419 4.93 2.93 -13.88
CA VAL A 419 3.82 2.25 -13.19
C VAL A 419 3.34 1.02 -13.97
N LEU A 420 3.30 1.08 -15.31
CA LEU A 420 2.87 -0.02 -16.17
C LEU A 420 4.02 -0.95 -16.55
N LEU A 421 5.21 -0.40 -16.75
CA LEU A 421 6.37 -1.10 -17.30
C LEU A 421 7.36 -1.57 -16.22
N ARG A 422 6.98 -1.57 -14.95
CA ARG A 422 7.86 -2.03 -13.86
C ARG A 422 8.01 -3.57 -13.89
N PRO A 423 9.14 -4.13 -13.43
CA PRO A 423 10.38 -3.42 -13.15
C PRO A 423 11.11 -3.01 -14.45
N ARG A 424 10.83 -3.69 -15.57
CA ARG A 424 11.19 -3.31 -16.94
C ARG A 424 10.10 -3.74 -17.92
N LEU A 425 10.08 -3.13 -19.10
CA LEU A 425 9.19 -3.50 -20.21
C LEU A 425 9.47 -4.96 -20.61
N SER A 426 8.55 -5.87 -20.25
CA SER A 426 8.66 -7.30 -20.52
C SER A 426 7.27 -7.93 -20.53
N LEU A 427 7.09 -8.96 -21.35
CA LEU A 427 5.92 -9.85 -21.29
C LEU A 427 5.96 -10.77 -20.06
N PHE A 428 7.14 -10.92 -19.44
CA PHE A 428 7.38 -11.73 -18.26
C PHE A 428 8.08 -10.88 -17.19
N PRO A 429 7.38 -9.92 -16.54
CA PRO A 429 8.00 -8.92 -15.66
C PRO A 429 8.56 -9.50 -14.35
N TYR A 430 8.23 -10.76 -14.05
CA TYR A 430 8.68 -11.49 -12.86
C TYR A 430 9.96 -12.29 -13.10
N GLY A 431 10.36 -12.50 -14.37
CA GLY A 431 11.59 -13.21 -14.72
C GLY A 431 12.79 -12.27 -14.79
N THR A 432 13.99 -12.85 -14.69
CA THR A 432 15.26 -12.15 -14.90
C THR A 432 16.08 -12.82 -16.02
N PRO A 433 17.20 -12.23 -16.47
CA PRO A 433 18.10 -12.89 -17.43
C PRO A 433 18.67 -14.21 -16.91
N HIS A 434 18.74 -14.37 -15.58
CA HIS A 434 19.13 -15.64 -14.98
C HIS A 434 17.91 -16.57 -14.91
N PRO A 435 17.95 -17.76 -15.54
CA PRO A 435 16.76 -18.57 -15.82
C PRO A 435 16.11 -19.21 -14.58
N ALA A 436 16.80 -19.19 -13.44
CA ALA A 436 16.31 -19.67 -12.15
C ALA A 436 15.98 -18.52 -11.17
N VAL A 437 16.15 -17.25 -11.54
CA VAL A 437 15.96 -16.12 -10.62
C VAL A 437 14.76 -15.28 -11.05
N PHE A 438 13.89 -14.98 -10.09
CA PHE A 438 12.63 -14.28 -10.25
C PHE A 438 12.51 -13.14 -9.24
N ILE A 439 11.65 -12.16 -9.54
CA ILE A 439 11.30 -11.05 -8.66
C ILE A 439 9.79 -11.04 -8.42
N CYS A 440 9.38 -10.76 -7.18
CA CYS A 440 7.97 -10.76 -6.79
C CYS A 440 7.55 -9.57 -5.91
N SER A 441 8.38 -8.54 -5.77
CA SER A 441 8.12 -7.42 -4.87
C SER A 441 7.12 -6.39 -5.41
N SER A 442 6.87 -5.32 -4.64
CA SER A 442 6.11 -4.14 -5.08
C SER A 442 6.73 -3.41 -6.29
N ALA A 443 7.99 -3.74 -6.60
CA ALA A 443 8.65 -3.30 -7.82
C ALA A 443 8.13 -3.98 -9.08
N THR A 444 7.39 -5.07 -8.97
CA THR A 444 6.71 -5.72 -10.10
C THR A 444 5.23 -5.33 -10.15
N PRO A 445 4.57 -5.47 -11.31
CA PRO A 445 3.14 -5.27 -11.43
C PRO A 445 2.39 -6.26 -10.51
N PRO A 446 1.22 -5.89 -9.96
CA PRO A 446 0.45 -4.67 -10.22
C PRO A 446 0.95 -3.42 -9.48
N GLY A 447 1.99 -3.54 -8.66
CA GLY A 447 2.66 -2.42 -8.01
C GLY A 447 2.59 -2.46 -6.49
N PRO A 448 2.59 -1.29 -5.83
CA PRO A 448 2.69 -1.20 -4.38
C PRO A 448 1.36 -1.50 -3.67
N GLY A 449 1.46 -2.03 -2.46
CA GLY A 449 0.32 -2.32 -1.58
C GLY A 449 0.44 -3.69 -0.92
N VAL A 450 -0.24 -3.85 0.22
CA VAL A 450 -0.33 -5.14 0.93
C VAL A 450 -1.46 -5.95 0.30
N HIS A 451 -1.17 -6.63 -0.81
CA HIS A 451 -2.14 -7.45 -1.55
C HIS A 451 -1.65 -8.84 -1.97
N GLY A 452 -0.34 -9.14 -1.89
CA GLY A 452 0.20 -10.46 -2.28
C GLY A 452 0.19 -10.79 -3.78
N MET A 453 -0.48 -10.00 -4.62
CA MET A 453 -0.62 -10.26 -6.06
C MET A 453 0.70 -10.38 -6.83
N SER A 454 1.72 -9.59 -6.49
CA SER A 454 3.05 -9.71 -7.13
C SER A 454 3.67 -11.08 -6.84
N GLY A 455 3.55 -11.55 -5.59
CA GLY A 455 3.92 -12.89 -5.17
C GLY A 455 3.16 -13.99 -5.91
N HIS A 456 1.83 -13.85 -5.96
CA HIS A 456 0.93 -14.77 -6.64
C HIS A 456 1.25 -14.93 -8.14
N ASN A 457 1.54 -13.82 -8.83
CA ASN A 457 1.87 -13.84 -10.24
C ASN A 457 3.29 -14.36 -10.51
N ALA A 458 4.26 -14.02 -9.66
CA ALA A 458 5.61 -14.60 -9.74
C ALA A 458 5.59 -16.11 -9.53
N ALA A 459 4.81 -16.62 -8.55
CA ALA A 459 4.64 -18.04 -8.31
C ALA A 459 4.09 -18.79 -9.54
N LYS A 460 3.19 -18.16 -10.34
CA LYS A 460 2.74 -18.74 -11.61
C LYS A 460 3.87 -18.84 -12.63
N ALA A 461 4.74 -17.82 -12.72
CA ALA A 461 5.87 -17.83 -13.63
C ALA A 461 6.88 -18.94 -13.24
N VAL A 462 7.20 -19.06 -11.96
CA VAL A 462 8.03 -20.13 -11.40
C VAL A 462 7.42 -21.50 -11.69
N TRP A 463 6.13 -21.67 -11.41
CA TRP A 463 5.44 -22.94 -11.65
C TRP A 463 5.50 -23.38 -13.11
N ARG A 464 5.29 -22.46 -14.06
CA ARG A 464 5.42 -22.76 -15.50
C ARG A 464 6.84 -23.21 -15.84
N ARG A 465 7.87 -22.59 -15.25
CA ARG A 465 9.27 -22.95 -15.44
C ARG A 465 9.61 -24.33 -14.87
N LEU A 466 9.16 -24.62 -13.64
CA LEU A 466 9.39 -25.90 -12.95
C LEU A 466 8.67 -27.09 -13.61
N ARG A 467 7.65 -26.85 -14.44
CA ARG A 467 6.98 -27.91 -15.23
C ARG A 467 7.63 -28.16 -16.58
N GLN A 468 8.40 -27.20 -17.09
CA GLN A 468 9.12 -27.32 -18.36
C GLN A 468 10.53 -27.89 -18.21
N SER A 469 11.02 -27.96 -16.96
CA SER A 469 12.36 -28.44 -16.58
C SER A 469 12.21 -29.71 -15.78
#